data_AF-A0AA38CD39-F1
#
_entry.id   AF-A0AA38CD39-F1
#
_cell.length_a   1.000
_cell.length_b   1.000
_cell.length_c   1.000
_cell.angle_alpha   90.00
_cell.angle_beta   90.00
_cell.angle_gamma   90.00
#
_symmetry.space_group_name_H-M   'P 1'
#
loop_
_entity.id
_entity.type
_entity.pdbx_description
1 polymer ?
#
loop_
_entity_poly.entity_id
_entity_poly.type
_entity_poly.pdbx_seq_one_letter_code
_entity_poly.pdbx_strand_id
1 'polypeptide(L)'
;MSPFQVVYGVEAQLPVTVELPALHLMKAIEDTSFGDALDKRIMYLHKLNEDRLVVADRISVHQQKVKVLFDKKARFRDFQVGDIVLLWDKRHEPRGSHG
;
A
#
# COMPACT_ATOMS: atom_id res chain seq x y z
N MET A 1 -27.73 -16.74 -6.86
CA MET A 1 -28.20 -16.02 -8.06
C MET A 1 -27.16 -14.98 -8.43
N SER A 2 -26.59 -15.05 -9.63
CA SER A 2 -25.64 -14.04 -10.15
C SER A 2 -26.42 -12.80 -10.62
N PRO A 3 -25.86 -11.57 -10.48
CA PRO A 3 -26.48 -10.36 -11.02
C PRO A 3 -26.84 -10.46 -12.51
N PHE A 4 -26.05 -11.19 -13.31
CA PHE A 4 -26.33 -11.43 -14.71
C PHE A 4 -27.59 -12.28 -14.93
N GLN A 5 -27.78 -13.32 -14.13
CA GLN A 5 -28.92 -14.24 -14.22
C GLN A 5 -30.24 -13.54 -13.88
N VAL A 6 -30.22 -12.58 -12.97
CA VAL A 6 -31.41 -11.77 -12.62
C VAL A 6 -31.82 -10.87 -13.79
N VAL A 7 -30.85 -10.34 -14.53
CA VAL A 7 -31.10 -9.42 -15.65
C VAL A 7 -31.51 -10.15 -16.92
N TYR A 8 -30.85 -11.27 -17.23
CA TYR A 8 -31.01 -11.95 -18.53
C TYR A 8 -31.77 -13.28 -18.45
N GLY A 9 -32.14 -13.74 -17.25
CA GLY A 9 -32.88 -15.00 -17.05
C GLY A 9 -32.07 -16.27 -17.32
N VAL A 10 -30.80 -16.15 -17.70
CA VAL A 10 -29.89 -17.26 -18.03
C VAL A 10 -28.57 -17.06 -17.28
N GLU A 11 -27.93 -18.15 -16.89
CA GLU A 11 -26.59 -18.10 -16.30
C GLU A 11 -25.57 -17.56 -17.31
N ALA A 12 -24.59 -16.78 -16.83
CA ALA A 12 -23.56 -16.23 -17.69
C ALA A 12 -22.65 -17.35 -18.20
N GLN A 13 -22.71 -17.64 -19.50
CA GLN A 13 -21.75 -18.53 -20.16
C GLN A 13 -20.57 -17.72 -20.66
N LEU A 14 -19.35 -18.15 -20.34
CA LEU A 14 -18.15 -17.51 -20.86
C LEU A 14 -17.99 -17.90 -22.33
N PRO A 15 -17.54 -16.99 -23.20
CA PRO A 15 -17.21 -17.35 -24.57
C PRO A 15 -16.09 -18.39 -24.59
N VAL A 16 -16.15 -19.34 -25.53
CA VAL A 16 -15.14 -20.40 -25.72
C VAL A 16 -13.72 -19.83 -25.89
N THR A 17 -13.61 -18.62 -26.46
CA THR A 17 -12.35 -17.89 -26.61
C THR A 17 -11.67 -17.55 -25.28
N VAL A 18 -12.43 -17.50 -24.18
CA VAL A 18 -11.95 -17.24 -22.81
C VAL A 18 -11.81 -18.55 -22.03
N GLU A 19 -12.74 -19.49 -22.23
CA GLU A 19 -12.75 -20.76 -21.50
C GLU A 19 -11.55 -21.65 -21.86
N LEU A 20 -11.22 -21.81 -23.15
CA LEU A 20 -10.13 -22.68 -23.57
C LEU A 20 -8.76 -22.22 -23.03
N PRO A 21 -8.36 -20.93 -23.09
CA PRO A 21 -7.14 -20.46 -22.46
C PRO A 21 -7.12 -20.66 -20.94
N ALA A 22 -8.25 -20.45 -20.27
CA ALA A 22 -8.35 -20.65 -18.82
C ALA A 22 -8.13 -22.12 -18.44
N LEU A 23 -8.73 -23.06 -19.18
CA LEU A 23 -8.55 -24.49 -18.96
C LEU A 23 -7.10 -24.94 -19.24
N HIS A 24 -6.46 -24.42 -20.29
CA HIS A 24 -5.04 -24.71 -20.56
C HIS A 24 -4.13 -24.17 -19.46
N LEU A 25 -4.41 -22.98 -18.92
CA LEU A 25 -3.67 -22.43 -17.79
C LEU A 25 -3.84 -23.29 -16.53
N MET A 26 -5.07 -23.70 -16.22
CA MET A 26 -5.36 -24.59 -15.08
C MET A 26 -4.62 -25.91 -15.22
N LYS A 27 -4.69 -26.53 -16.41
CA LYS A 27 -3.97 -27.78 -16.70
C LYS A 27 -2.45 -27.60 -16.61
N ALA A 28 -1.89 -26.50 -17.13
CA ALA A 28 -0.47 -26.21 -17.01
C ALA A 28 -0.04 -26.02 -15.55
N ILE A 29 -0.91 -25.46 -14.71
CA ILE A 29 -0.69 -25.32 -13.26
C ILE A 29 -0.73 -26.67 -12.55
N GLU A 30 -1.59 -27.59 -12.98
CA GLU A 30 -1.67 -28.96 -12.44
C GLU A 30 -0.52 -29.86 -12.91
N ASP A 31 -0.12 -29.76 -14.19
CA ASP A 31 0.86 -30.63 -14.83
C ASP A 31 2.32 -30.25 -14.50
N THR A 32 2.58 -28.98 -14.16
CA THR A 32 3.90 -28.55 -13.70
C THR A 32 4.00 -28.81 -12.20
N SER A 33 5.11 -29.35 -11.69
CA SER A 33 5.35 -29.52 -10.24
C SER A 33 5.49 -28.16 -9.55
N PHE A 34 4.39 -27.40 -9.48
CA PHE A 34 4.35 -26.04 -8.95
C PHE A 34 4.66 -26.00 -7.46
N GLY A 35 4.57 -27.09 -6.71
CA GLY A 35 4.88 -27.13 -5.28
C GLY A 35 6.24 -26.48 -4.96
N ASP A 36 7.32 -27.00 -5.56
CA ASP A 36 8.66 -26.47 -5.33
C ASP A 36 8.85 -25.02 -5.82
N ALA A 37 8.19 -24.65 -6.93
CA ALA A 37 8.28 -23.30 -7.49
C ALA A 37 7.48 -22.28 -6.68
N LEU A 38 6.30 -22.66 -6.19
CA LEU A 38 5.43 -21.88 -5.32
C LEU A 38 6.08 -21.72 -3.95
N ASP A 39 6.64 -22.78 -3.37
CA ASP A 39 7.34 -22.71 -2.08
C ASP A 39 8.54 -21.77 -2.16
N LYS A 40 9.35 -21.87 -3.22
CA LYS A 40 10.44 -20.91 -3.48
C LYS A 40 9.93 -19.48 -3.63
N ARG A 41 8.81 -19.29 -4.32
CA ARG A 41 8.19 -17.97 -4.50
C ARG A 41 7.68 -17.40 -3.17
N ILE A 42 7.03 -18.22 -2.35
CA ILE A 42 6.51 -17.86 -1.02
C ILE A 42 7.68 -17.47 -0.11
N MET A 43 8.73 -18.29 -0.04
CA MET A 43 9.93 -17.98 0.75
C MET A 43 10.61 -16.68 0.29
N TYR A 44 10.71 -16.46 -1.02
CA TYR A 44 11.23 -15.20 -1.55
C TYR A 44 10.39 -13.98 -1.13
N LEU A 45 9.06 -14.08 -1.20
CA LEU A 45 8.16 -13.01 -0.77
C LEU A 45 8.25 -12.73 0.73
N HIS A 46 8.37 -13.78 1.55
CA HIS A 46 8.58 -13.63 2.99
C HIS A 46 9.87 -12.88 3.29
N LYS A 47 11.00 -13.30 2.71
CA LYS A 47 12.28 -12.60 2.87
C LYS A 47 12.19 -11.13 2.48
N LEU A 48 11.55 -10.85 1.34
CA LEU A 48 11.37 -9.49 0.85
C LEU A 48 10.53 -8.66 1.83
N ASN A 49 9.51 -9.25 2.45
CA ASN A 49 8.70 -8.59 3.45
C ASN A 49 9.48 -8.33 4.74
N GLU A 50 10.30 -9.27 5.20
CA GLU A 50 11.19 -9.08 6.35
C GLU A 50 12.16 -7.91 6.12
N ASP A 51 12.81 -7.85 4.96
CA ASP A 51 13.70 -6.74 4.60
C ASP A 51 12.97 -5.40 4.61
N ARG A 52 11.74 -5.36 4.10
CA ARG A 52 10.89 -4.15 4.12
C ARG A 52 10.52 -3.72 5.54
N LEU A 53 10.16 -4.67 6.42
CA LEU A 53 9.82 -4.39 7.80
C LEU A 53 11.02 -3.79 8.55
N VAL A 54 12.22 -4.36 8.37
CA VAL A 54 13.44 -3.83 8.99
C VAL A 54 13.70 -2.38 8.56
N VAL A 55 13.50 -2.05 7.29
CA VAL A 55 13.66 -0.67 6.80
C VAL A 55 12.56 0.24 7.36
N ALA A 56 11.31 -0.21 7.37
CA ALA A 56 10.18 0.55 7.92
C ALA A 56 10.38 0.89 9.40
N ASP A 57 10.85 -0.06 10.20
CA ASP A 57 11.15 0.14 11.62
C ASP A 57 12.26 1.18 11.80
N ARG A 58 13.33 1.11 11.01
CA ARG A 58 14.43 2.10 11.05
C ARG A 58 13.93 3.51 10.70
N ILE A 59 13.08 3.63 9.68
CA ILE A 59 12.46 4.90 9.30
C ILE A 59 11.59 5.44 10.43
N SER A 60 10.75 4.59 11.03
CA SER A 60 9.87 4.97 12.14
C SER A 60 10.68 5.48 13.34
N VAL A 61 11.73 4.77 13.74
CA VAL A 61 12.64 5.19 14.82
C VAL A 61 13.32 6.52 14.50
N HIS A 62 13.77 6.70 13.25
CA HIS A 62 14.37 7.97 12.83
C HIS A 62 13.37 9.13 12.88
N GLN A 63 12.17 8.94 12.34
CA GLN A 63 11.10 9.94 12.38
C GLN A 63 10.72 10.31 13.82
N GLN A 64 10.65 9.33 14.72
CA GLN A 64 10.38 9.59 16.13
C GLN A 64 11.49 10.44 16.77
N LYS A 65 12.76 10.17 16.47
CA LYS A 65 13.88 11.00 16.95
C LYS A 65 13.79 12.43 16.43
N VAL A 66 13.53 12.60 15.12
CA VAL A 66 13.36 13.92 14.50
C VAL A 66 12.19 14.67 15.14
N LYS A 67 11.06 14.00 15.35
CA LYS A 67 9.88 14.57 16.02
C LYS A 67 10.22 15.05 17.43
N VAL A 68 10.87 14.22 18.25
CA VAL A 68 11.25 14.60 19.62
C VAL A 68 12.18 15.83 19.63
N LEU A 69 13.13 15.91 18.70
CA LEU A 69 14.01 17.08 18.57
C LEU A 69 13.25 18.33 18.14
N PHE A 70 12.31 18.20 17.20
CA PHE A 70 11.46 19.29 16.75
C PHE A 70 10.55 19.77 17.88
N ASP A 71 9.83 18.87 18.55
CA ASP A 71 8.90 19.18 19.64
C ASP A 71 9.63 19.87 20.81
N LYS A 72 10.88 19.50 21.10
CA LYS A 72 11.71 20.19 22.10
C LYS A 72 12.06 21.63 21.71
N LYS A 73 12.25 21.90 20.41
CA LYS A 73 12.54 23.25 19.88
C LYS A 73 11.27 24.07 19.67
N ALA A 74 10.13 23.41 19.48
CA ALA A 74 8.86 24.05 19.26
C ALA A 74 8.45 24.83 20.51
N ARG A 75 8.31 26.15 20.37
CA ARG A 75 7.78 27.00 21.43
C ARG A 75 6.26 26.91 21.41
N PHE A 76 5.67 26.59 22.56
CA PHE A 76 4.22 26.72 22.73
C PHE A 76 3.87 28.21 22.60
N ARG A 77 2.94 28.54 21.72
CA ARG A 77 2.41 29.90 21.56
C ARG A 77 0.92 29.84 21.83
N ASP A 78 0.49 30.52 22.88
CA ASP A 78 -0.92 30.76 23.15
C ASP A 78 -1.36 31.98 22.36
N PHE A 79 -2.46 31.87 21.64
CA PHE A 79 -3.06 32.95 20.87
C PHE A 79 -4.32 33.45 21.58
N GLN A 80 -4.49 34.77 21.64
CA GLN A 80 -5.65 35.43 22.21
C GLN A 80 -6.50 36.12 21.13
N VAL A 81 -7.75 36.40 21.46
CA VAL A 81 -8.65 37.14 20.55
C VAL A 81 -8.09 38.55 20.35
N GLY A 82 -7.76 38.88 19.09
CA GLY A 82 -7.14 40.16 18.72
C GLY A 82 -5.68 40.04 18.27
N ASP A 83 -5.04 38.87 18.46
CA ASP A 83 -3.67 38.65 17.99
C ASP A 83 -3.60 38.58 16.46
N ILE A 84 -2.60 39.26 15.88
CA ILE A 84 -2.29 39.16 14.46
C ILE A 84 -1.39 37.94 14.24
N VAL A 85 -1.95 36.90 13.62
CA VAL A 85 -1.24 35.66 13.31
C VAL A 85 -1.18 35.43 11.80
N LEU A 86 -0.12 34.77 11.36
CA LEU A 86 -0.01 34.31 9.97
C LEU A 86 -0.68 32.95 9.83
N LEU A 87 -1.63 32.84 8.90
CA LEU A 87 -2.21 31.55 8.54
C LEU A 87 -1.18 30.74 7.77
N TRP A 88 -0.93 29.51 8.23
CA TRP A 88 -0.06 28.60 7.51
C TRP A 88 -0.71 28.12 6.21
N ASP A 89 -0.12 28.47 5.07
CA ASP A 89 -0.51 27.98 3.74
C ASP A 89 0.63 27.18 3.09
N LYS A 90 0.40 25.88 2.89
CA LYS A 90 1.36 24.95 2.27
C LYS A 90 1.73 25.33 0.83
N ARG A 91 0.88 26.08 0.12
CA ARG A 91 1.13 26.43 -1.29
C ARG A 91 2.26 27.44 -1.47
N HIS A 92 2.53 28.23 -0.42
CA HIS A 92 3.48 29.34 -0.44
C HIS A 92 4.72 29.07 0.42
N GLU A 93 4.95 27.82 0.83
CA GLU A 93 6.07 27.44 1.67
C GLU A 93 7.39 27.42 0.87
N PRO A 94 8.41 28.18 1.28
CA PRO A 94 9.73 28.09 0.66
C PRO A 94 10.36 26.73 0.99
N ARG A 95 10.74 25.98 -0.06
CA ARG A 95 11.35 24.66 0.08
C ARG A 95 12.63 24.77 0.94
N GLY A 96 12.66 24.04 2.06
CA GLY A 96 13.82 23.98 2.96
C GLY A 96 13.74 24.87 4.21
N SER A 97 12.59 25.49 4.51
CA SER A 97 12.44 26.40 5.66
C SER A 97 12.44 25.72 7.04
N HIS A 98 12.44 24.39 7.10
CA HIS A 98 12.46 23.64 8.35
C HIS A 98 13.76 22.82 8.45
N GLY A 99 14.73 23.39 9.18
CA GLY A 99 15.94 22.74 9.72
C GLY A 99 16.18 23.21 11.15
#